data_AF-A0A2E3MWI4-F1
#
_entry.id   AF-A0A2E3MWI4-F1
#
_cell.length_a   1.000
_cell.length_b   1.000
_cell.length_c   1.000
_cell.angle_alpha   90.00
_cell.angle_beta   90.00
_cell.angle_gamma   90.00
#
_symmetry.space_group_name_H-M   'P 1'
#
loop_
_entity.id
_entity.type
_entity.pdbx_description
1 polymer ?
#
loop_
_entity_poly.entity_id
_entity_poly.type
_entity_poly.pdbx_seq_one_letter_code
_entity_poly.pdbx_strand_id
1 'polypeptide(L)'
;MRVTLERDEKLRLAQRRLGLSQDGLRKKLKVGAEQVRRWYYDAEEIPTKVLKDLPTGAPSKAEKCWILRRREGMTIEDVAKDMGISRVWVWKMEKGQEDPKELADYWGI
;
A
#
# COMPACT_ATOMS: atom_id res chain seq x y z
N MET A 1 9.54 -15.01 -1.75
CA MET A 1 9.15 -14.28 -2.99
C MET A 1 9.51 -12.79 -2.86
N ARG A 2 10.01 -12.11 -3.90
CA ARG A 2 10.28 -10.65 -3.84
C ARG A 2 9.02 -9.89 -4.28
N VAL A 3 8.38 -9.17 -3.35
CA VAL A 3 7.29 -8.23 -3.68
C VAL A 3 7.92 -6.93 -4.17
N THR A 4 7.93 -6.74 -5.49
CA THR A 4 8.37 -5.51 -6.14
C THR A 4 7.17 -4.58 -6.33
N LEU A 5 7.29 -3.33 -5.89
CA LEU A 5 6.21 -2.34 -5.98
C LEU A 5 6.05 -1.81 -7.41
N GLU A 6 4.82 -1.84 -7.90
CA GLU A 6 4.40 -1.09 -9.08
C GLU A 6 4.38 0.41 -8.80
N ARG A 7 4.28 1.22 -9.86
CA ARG A 7 4.44 2.68 -9.77
C ARG A 7 3.36 3.32 -8.88
N ASP A 8 2.11 2.96 -9.10
CA ASP A 8 0.96 3.43 -8.34
C ASP A 8 0.97 2.89 -6.89
N GLU A 9 1.48 1.67 -6.68
CA GLU A 9 1.68 1.09 -5.35
C GLU A 9 2.71 1.85 -4.52
N LYS A 10 3.80 2.34 -5.13
CA LYS A 10 4.74 3.24 -4.46
C LYS A 10 4.04 4.50 -3.97
N LEU A 11 3.12 5.06 -4.77
CA LEU A 11 2.36 6.25 -4.40
C LEU A 11 1.38 5.96 -3.26
N ARG A 12 0.65 4.83 -3.31
CA ARG A 12 -0.27 4.43 -2.22
C ARG A 12 0.49 4.10 -0.93
N LEU A 13 1.66 3.46 -1.03
CA LEU A 13 2.51 3.16 0.11
C LEU A 13 3.04 4.44 0.75
N ALA A 14 3.57 5.36 -0.06
CA ALA A 14 4.03 6.66 0.41
C ALA A 14 2.92 7.46 1.09
N GLN A 15 1.72 7.48 0.50
CA GLN A 15 0.54 8.09 1.10
C GLN A 15 0.22 7.47 2.47
N ARG A 16 0.22 6.13 2.56
CA ARG A 16 -0.03 5.38 3.80
C ARG A 16 1.01 5.72 4.88
N ARG A 17 2.29 5.78 4.53
CA ARG A 17 3.40 6.12 5.45
C ARG A 17 3.32 7.56 5.96
N LEU A 18 2.89 8.49 5.11
CA LEU A 18 2.75 9.90 5.47
C LEU A 18 1.43 10.21 6.21
N GLY A 19 0.50 9.26 6.28
CA GLY A 19 -0.83 9.48 6.86
C GLY A 19 -1.65 10.52 6.10
N LEU A 20 -1.41 10.71 4.81
CA LEU A 20 -2.07 11.73 4.00
C LEU A 20 -3.26 11.17 3.24
N SER A 21 -4.25 12.02 2.96
CA SER A 21 -5.25 11.75 1.93
C SER A 21 -4.67 11.98 0.52
N GLN A 22 -5.42 11.70 -0.54
CA GLN A 22 -4.99 12.04 -1.91
C GLN A 22 -4.82 13.56 -2.07
N ASP A 23 -5.70 14.36 -1.47
CA ASP A 23 -5.57 15.82 -1.44
C ASP A 23 -4.36 16.28 -0.59
N GLY A 24 -4.09 15.62 0.53
CA GLY A 24 -2.89 15.88 1.33
C GLY A 24 -1.61 15.61 0.53
N LEU A 25 -1.58 14.51 -0.21
CA LEU A 25 -0.46 14.18 -1.09
C LEU A 25 -0.30 15.20 -2.24
N ARG A 26 -1.42 15.58 -2.88
CA ARG A 26 -1.47 16.65 -3.89
C ARG A 26 -0.83 17.94 -3.38
N LYS A 27 -1.23 18.39 -2.19
CA LYS A 27 -0.70 19.60 -1.54
C LYS A 27 0.79 19.47 -1.24
N LYS A 28 1.24 18.31 -0.71
CA LYS A 28 2.65 18.03 -0.43
C LYS A 28 3.52 18.09 -1.70
N LEU A 29 3.04 17.48 -2.78
CA LEU A 29 3.74 17.39 -4.06
C LEU A 29 3.58 18.65 -4.93
N LYS A 30 2.70 19.58 -4.54
CA LYS A 30 2.37 20.80 -5.30
C LYS A 30 1.93 20.51 -6.75
N VAL A 31 1.11 19.47 -6.93
CA VAL A 31 0.58 19.06 -8.25
C VAL A 31 -0.93 19.30 -8.34
N GLY A 32 -1.49 19.24 -9.55
CA GLY A 32 -2.94 19.34 -9.78
C GLY A 32 -3.69 18.10 -9.27
N ALA A 33 -4.98 18.26 -8.91
CA ALA A 33 -5.80 17.14 -8.44
C ALA A 33 -5.98 16.07 -9.52
N GLU A 34 -6.19 16.49 -10.76
CA GLU A 34 -6.30 15.58 -11.89
C GLU A 34 -5.00 14.81 -12.15
N GLN A 35 -3.84 15.44 -11.97
CA GLN A 35 -2.56 14.76 -12.11
C GLN A 35 -2.43 13.60 -11.10
N VAL A 36 -2.84 13.81 -9.85
CA VAL A 36 -2.84 12.76 -8.82
C VAL A 36 -3.83 11.66 -9.17
N ARG A 37 -5.02 12.01 -9.68
CA ARG A 37 -6.02 11.03 -10.14
C ARG A 37 -5.42 10.13 -11.23
N ARG A 38 -4.82 10.72 -12.26
CA ARG A 38 -4.24 9.97 -13.38
C ARG A 38 -3.11 9.04 -12.93
N TRP A 39 -2.27 9.46 -12.00
CA TRP A 39 -1.23 8.58 -11.42
C TRP A 39 -1.80 7.38 -10.65
N TYR A 40 -2.99 7.49 -10.05
CA TYR A 40 -3.61 6.39 -9.32
C TYR A 40 -4.46 5.46 -10.18
N TYR A 41 -5.04 5.96 -11.27
CA TYR A 41 -6.12 5.29 -11.99
C TYR A 41 -5.90 5.14 -13.50
N ASP A 42 -5.13 6.03 -14.13
CA ASP A 42 -5.02 6.10 -15.60
C ASP A 42 -3.66 5.58 -16.11
N ALA A 43 -2.94 4.82 -15.27
CA ALA A 43 -1.63 4.25 -15.57
C ALA A 43 -0.57 5.27 -16.05
N GLU A 44 -0.76 6.57 -15.75
CA GLU A 44 0.18 7.62 -16.14
C GLU A 44 1.51 7.45 -15.40
N GLU A 45 2.61 7.68 -16.11
CA GLU A 45 3.95 7.59 -15.53
C GLU A 45 4.18 8.66 -14.46
N ILE A 46 4.64 8.22 -13.29
CA ILE A 46 4.99 9.12 -12.20
C ILE A 46 6.45 9.55 -12.38
N PRO A 47 6.75 10.85 -12.51
CA PRO A 47 8.12 11.32 -12.67
C PRO A 47 9.04 10.80 -11.55
N THR A 48 10.23 10.31 -11.90
CA THR A 48 11.16 9.76 -10.91
C THR A 48 11.51 10.75 -9.79
N LYS A 49 11.57 12.05 -10.11
CA LYS A 49 11.78 13.13 -9.12
C LYS A 49 10.70 13.13 -8.04
N VAL A 50 9.43 12.94 -8.42
CA VAL A 50 8.30 12.85 -7.48
C VAL A 50 8.45 11.63 -6.57
N LEU A 51 8.84 10.49 -7.13
CA LEU A 51 9.04 9.27 -6.33
C LEU A 51 10.21 9.41 -5.35
N LYS A 52 11.28 10.14 -5.71
CA LYS A 52 12.42 10.40 -4.80
C LYS A 52 12.05 11.25 -3.60
N ASP A 53 11.08 12.15 -3.74
CA ASP A 53 10.60 13.03 -2.66
C ASP A 53 9.60 12.33 -1.71
N LEU A 54 9.26 11.06 -2.01
CA LEU A 54 8.32 10.26 -1.24
C LEU A 54 9.04 9.12 -0.50
N PRO A 55 8.52 8.68 0.66
CA PRO A 55 9.07 7.54 1.38
C PRO A 55 8.71 6.23 0.66
N THR A 56 9.33 5.96 -0.49
CA THR A 56 9.11 4.77 -1.34
C THR A 56 10.20 3.72 -1.18
N GLY A 57 10.95 3.76 -0.06
CA GLY A 57 11.91 2.70 0.29
C GLY A 57 11.25 1.32 0.35
N ALA A 58 12.07 0.27 0.42
CA ALA A 58 11.59 -1.12 0.41
C ALA A 58 10.42 -1.34 1.40
N PRO A 59 9.37 -2.07 1.01
CA PRO A 59 8.23 -2.33 1.87
C PRO A 59 8.61 -3.30 3.00
N SER A 60 8.12 -3.02 4.21
CA SER A 60 8.16 -3.95 5.35
C SER A 60 7.30 -5.19 5.08
N LYS A 61 7.42 -6.23 5.91
CA LYS A 61 6.60 -7.45 5.76
C LYS A 61 5.10 -7.15 5.84
N ALA A 62 4.70 -6.29 6.79
CA ALA A 62 3.33 -5.81 6.93
C ALA A 62 2.83 -5.07 5.68
N GLU A 63 3.67 -4.19 5.12
CA GLU A 63 3.32 -3.43 3.92
C GLU A 63 3.19 -4.33 2.69
N LYS A 64 4.05 -5.34 2.55
CA LYS A 64 3.95 -6.36 1.51
C LYS A 64 2.61 -7.09 1.57
N CYS A 65 2.18 -7.52 2.76
CA CYS A 65 0.88 -8.17 2.94
C CYS A 65 -0.27 -7.24 2.49
N TRP A 66 -0.23 -5.98 2.90
CA TRP A 66 -1.22 -4.97 2.50
C TRP A 66 -1.26 -4.75 0.98
N ILE A 67 -0.10 -4.77 0.31
CA ILE A 67 -0.01 -4.66 -1.16
C ILE A 67 -0.59 -5.91 -1.83
N LEU A 68 -0.19 -7.10 -1.40
CA LEU A 68 -0.65 -8.36 -1.99
C LEU A 68 -2.17 -8.49 -1.88
N ARG A 69 -2.75 -8.20 -0.71
CA ARG A 69 -4.20 -8.18 -0.55
C ARG A 69 -4.90 -7.27 -1.56
N ARG A 70 -4.33 -6.09 -1.83
CA ARG A 70 -4.89 -5.14 -2.80
C ARG A 70 -4.74 -5.62 -4.24
N ARG A 71 -3.66 -6.33 -4.58
CA ARG A 71 -3.47 -6.92 -5.91
C ARG A 71 -4.51 -7.98 -6.21
N GLU A 72 -4.81 -8.82 -5.22
CA GLU A 72 -5.86 -9.85 -5.31
C GLU A 72 -7.28 -9.27 -5.24
N GLY A 73 -7.44 -7.96 -5.07
CA GLY A 73 -8.76 -7.32 -4.94
C GLY A 73 -9.52 -7.69 -3.66
N MET A 74 -8.87 -8.35 -2.71
CA MET A 74 -9.49 -8.84 -1.49
C MET A 74 -9.68 -7.73 -0.45
N THR A 75 -10.77 -7.79 0.29
CA THR A 75 -10.98 -6.96 1.48
C THR A 75 -10.27 -7.56 2.70
N ILE A 76 -10.14 -6.78 3.77
CA ILE A 76 -9.61 -7.29 5.06
C ILE A 76 -10.54 -8.40 5.60
N GLU A 77 -11.85 -8.29 5.33
CA GLU A 77 -12.85 -9.28 5.74
C GLU A 77 -12.67 -10.61 4.99
N ASP A 78 -12.37 -10.57 3.69
CA ASP A 78 -12.16 -11.77 2.89
C ASP A 78 -10.94 -12.55 3.39
N VAL A 79 -9.81 -11.85 3.58
CA VAL A 79 -8.58 -12.46 4.12
C VAL A 79 -8.80 -13.02 5.53
N ALA A 80 -9.53 -12.29 6.37
CA ALA A 80 -9.87 -12.73 7.72
C ALA A 80 -10.70 -14.04 7.70
N LYS A 81 -11.70 -14.12 6.81
CA LYS A 81 -12.52 -15.32 6.63
C LYS A 81 -11.71 -16.50 6.13
N ASP A 82 -10.86 -16.29 5.13
CA ASP A 82 -10.01 -17.34 4.57
C ASP A 82 -9.03 -17.91 5.60
N MET A 83 -8.47 -17.05 6.44
CA MET A 83 -7.55 -17.44 7.51
C MET A 83 -8.25 -17.93 8.79
N GLY A 84 -9.56 -17.75 8.91
CA GLY A 84 -10.31 -18.07 10.13
C GLY A 84 -9.97 -17.19 11.34
N ILE A 85 -9.56 -15.93 11.11
CA ILE A 85 -9.16 -14.98 12.16
C ILE A 85 -10.04 -13.72 12.15
N SER A 86 -9.87 -12.86 13.16
CA SER A 86 -10.60 -11.59 13.22
C SER A 86 -10.11 -10.57 12.18
N ARG A 87 -11.03 -9.87 11.52
CA ARG A 87 -10.75 -8.69 10.68
C ARG A 87 -9.86 -7.65 11.38
N VAL A 88 -10.04 -7.45 12.68
CA VAL A 88 -9.22 -6.50 13.46
C VAL A 88 -7.76 -6.96 13.50
N TRP A 89 -7.52 -8.27 13.60
CA TRP A 89 -6.19 -8.85 13.62
C TRP A 89 -5.45 -8.64 12.29
N VAL A 90 -6.11 -8.92 11.16
CA VAL A 90 -5.57 -8.63 9.81
C VAL A 90 -5.24 -7.14 9.67
N TRP A 91 -6.14 -6.26 10.11
CA TRP A 91 -5.90 -4.82 10.06
C TRP A 91 -4.67 -4.38 10.87
N LYS A 92 -4.49 -4.92 12.08
CA LYS A 92 -3.33 -4.62 12.93
C LYS A 92 -2.03 -5.10 12.32
N MET A 93 -1.99 -6.32 11.77
CA MET A 93 -0.82 -6.85 11.06
C MET A 93 -0.44 -5.98 9.87
N GLU A 94 -1.40 -5.60 9.02
CA GLU A 94 -1.14 -4.71 7.88
C GLU A 94 -0.69 -3.31 8.29
N LYS A 95 -1.04 -2.87 9.51
CA LYS A 95 -0.61 -1.60 10.09
C LYS A 95 0.77 -1.69 10.75
N GLY A 96 1.34 -2.89 10.87
CA GLY A 96 2.57 -3.12 11.62
C GLY A 96 2.40 -2.93 13.13
N GLN A 97 1.16 -3.04 13.63
CA GLN A 97 0.86 -2.98 15.06
C GLN A 97 1.00 -4.35 15.75
N GLU A 98 1.05 -5.42 14.96
CA GLU A 98 1.28 -6.80 15.41
C GLU A 98 2.22 -7.47 14.41
N ASP A 99 2.84 -8.59 14.80
CA ASP A 99 3.72 -9.37 13.92
C ASP A 99 2.91 -9.91 12.73
N PRO A 100 3.26 -9.55 11.48
CA PRO A 100 2.55 -10.02 10.29
C PRO A 100 2.95 -11.44 9.89
N LYS A 101 3.59 -12.24 10.75
CA LYS A 101 4.06 -13.60 10.42
C LYS A 101 2.97 -14.47 9.80
N GLU A 102 1.83 -14.62 10.46
CA GLU A 102 0.73 -15.48 9.96
C GLU A 102 0.18 -14.98 8.61
N LEU A 103 0.04 -13.65 8.47
CA LEU A 103 -0.41 -13.03 7.23
C LEU A 103 0.63 -13.20 6.11
N ALA A 104 1.92 -13.12 6.45
CA ALA A 104 3.01 -13.34 5.51
C ALA A 104 3.08 -14.81 5.05
N ASP A 105 2.82 -15.75 5.96
CA ASP A 105 2.74 -17.18 5.64
C ASP A 105 1.55 -17.45 4.70
N TYR A 106 0.38 -16.84 4.95
CA TYR A 106 -0.78 -16.88 4.04
C TYR A 106 -0.44 -16.40 2.63
N TRP A 107 0.38 -15.34 2.52
CA TRP A 107 0.84 -14.79 1.24
C TRP A 107 2.11 -15.45 0.66
N GLY A 108 2.73 -16.40 1.37
CA GLY A 108 3.97 -17.08 0.94
C GLY A 108 5.23 -16.19 0.88
N ILE A 109 5.39 -15.23 1.79
CA ILE A 109 6.49 -14.21 1.79
C ILE A 109 7.36 -14.12 3.04
#